data_AF-A0A0B4C3I7-F1
#
_entry.id   AF-A0A0B4C3I7-F1
#
_cell.length_a   1.000
_cell.length_b   1.000
_cell.length_c   1.000
_cell.angle_alpha   90.00
_cell.angle_beta   90.00
_cell.angle_gamma   90.00
#
_symmetry.space_group_name_H-M   'P 1'
#
loop_
_entity.id
_entity.type
_entity.pdbx_description
1 polymer ?
#
loop_
_entity_poly.entity_id
_entity_poly.type
_entity_poly.pdbx_seq_one_letter_code
_entity_poly.pdbx_strand_id
1 'polypeptide(L)'
;MLKHRGFPGRMPGTDFQFTIRRPNPKGVTPLIRRERFRDRKNVDKRVDMTFMQALWEHFGNEPFERGNLDAGRLSWLFGREVIAAEDPFDPESYEALLVIDEAVARASFPEAFE
;
A
#
# COMPACT_ATOMS: atom_id res chain seq x y z
N MET A 1 10.90 -1.63 -11.73
CA MET A 1 9.50 -1.78 -11.24
C MET A 1 9.07 -3.23 -11.31
N LEU A 2 9.29 -3.95 -10.20
CA LEU A 2 8.82 -5.32 -10.01
C LEU A 2 7.30 -5.44 -10.24
N LYS A 3 6.86 -6.60 -10.73
CA LYS A 3 5.44 -6.95 -10.88
C LYS A 3 5.07 -8.02 -9.87
N HIS A 4 4.31 -7.65 -8.85
CA HIS A 4 3.81 -8.57 -7.82
C HIS A 4 2.79 -9.54 -8.43
N ARG A 5 3.25 -10.71 -8.87
CA ARG A 5 2.40 -11.74 -9.50
C ARG A 5 1.50 -12.36 -8.45
N GLY A 6 0.19 -12.38 -8.70
CA GLY A 6 -0.80 -12.89 -7.75
C GLY A 6 -1.37 -11.81 -6.83
N PHE A 7 -0.77 -10.61 -6.78
CA PHE A 7 -1.36 -9.48 -6.09
C PHE A 7 -2.59 -8.95 -6.85
N PRO A 8 -3.73 -8.68 -6.18
CA PRO A 8 -4.94 -8.20 -6.85
C PRO A 8 -4.71 -6.83 -7.47
N GLY A 9 -5.07 -6.67 -8.75
CA GLY A 9 -4.86 -5.42 -9.47
C GLY A 9 -5.71 -4.24 -9.00
N ARG A 10 -6.84 -4.52 -8.33
CA ARG A 10 -7.87 -3.55 -7.92
C ARG A 10 -8.78 -4.15 -6.84
N MET A 11 -9.53 -3.30 -6.13
CA MET A 11 -10.61 -3.75 -5.27
C MET A 11 -11.71 -4.43 -6.11
N PRO A 12 -12.16 -5.67 -5.77
CA PRO A 12 -13.19 -6.39 -6.50
C PRO A 12 -14.48 -5.59 -6.71
N GLY A 13 -15.04 -5.66 -7.92
CA GLY A 13 -16.30 -4.97 -8.25
C GLY A 13 -16.19 -3.44 -8.38
N THR A 14 -14.98 -2.87 -8.40
CA THR A 14 -14.77 -1.42 -8.50
C THR A 14 -13.65 -1.06 -9.48
N ASP A 15 -13.43 0.24 -9.68
CA ASP A 15 -12.32 0.79 -10.46
C ASP A 15 -11.13 1.23 -9.59
N PHE A 16 -11.18 1.04 -8.26
CA PHE A 16 -10.08 1.39 -7.37
C PHE A 16 -8.88 0.46 -7.59
N GLN A 17 -7.89 0.95 -8.35
CA GLN A 17 -6.68 0.21 -8.68
C GLN A 17 -5.75 0.11 -7.45
N PHE A 18 -5.11 -1.03 -7.30
CA PHE A 18 -4.08 -1.28 -6.31
C PHE A 18 -2.68 -1.38 -6.92
N THR A 19 -2.60 -1.59 -8.24
CA THR A 19 -1.33 -1.67 -8.96
C THR A 19 -1.33 -0.84 -10.24
N ILE A 20 -0.14 -0.42 -10.66
CA ILE A 20 0.08 0.27 -11.93
C ILE A 20 0.58 -0.68 -13.02
N ARG A 21 0.06 -0.51 -14.23
CA ARG A 21 0.41 -1.37 -15.39
C ARG A 21 1.75 -1.01 -16.01
N ARG A 22 2.16 0.26 -15.96
CA ARG A 22 3.42 0.76 -16.51
C ARG A 22 4.05 1.80 -15.57
N PRO A 23 5.37 2.00 -15.61
CA PRO A 23 6.01 3.10 -14.90
C PRO A 23 5.43 4.45 -15.31
N ASN A 24 5.47 5.42 -14.41
CA ASN A 24 5.01 6.77 -14.70
C ASN A 24 6.06 7.48 -15.59
N PRO A 25 5.70 7.95 -16.80
CA PRO A 25 6.64 8.60 -17.71
C PRO A 25 7.18 9.93 -17.17
N LYS A 26 6.54 10.51 -16.15
CA LYS A 26 6.98 11.76 -15.49
C LYS A 26 7.87 11.53 -14.27
N GLY A 27 8.31 10.30 -14.03
CA GLY A 27 9.04 9.91 -12.82
C GLY A 27 8.14 9.20 -11.80
N VAL A 28 8.76 8.49 -10.87
CA VAL A 28 8.06 7.70 -9.86
C VAL A 28 7.32 8.64 -8.91
N THR A 29 6.02 8.40 -8.69
CA THR A 29 5.26 9.21 -7.74
C THR A 29 5.80 8.99 -6.33
N PRO A 30 6.17 10.03 -5.57
CA PRO A 30 6.70 9.85 -4.22
C PRO A 30 5.65 9.22 -3.28
N LEU A 31 6.10 8.34 -2.38
CA LEU A 31 5.28 7.93 -1.24
C LEU A 31 5.25 9.04 -0.20
N ILE A 32 4.03 9.49 0.13
CA ILE A 32 3.80 10.52 1.13
C ILE A 32 2.89 9.97 2.22
N ARG A 33 3.16 10.33 3.48
CA ARG A 33 2.22 10.06 4.56
C ARG A 33 0.98 10.92 4.40
N ARG A 34 -0.20 10.32 4.29
CA ARG A 34 -1.48 11.04 4.22
C ARG A 34 -2.19 11.07 5.58
N GLU A 35 -2.81 12.20 5.88
CA GLU A 35 -3.63 12.36 7.08
C GLU A 35 -5.03 11.76 6.88
N ARG A 36 -5.49 10.94 7.85
CA ARG A 36 -6.79 10.27 7.81
C ARG A 36 -7.77 10.94 8.79
N PHE A 37 -8.52 11.92 8.30
CA PHE A 37 -9.58 12.60 9.06
C PHE A 37 -10.84 11.75 9.23
N ARG A 38 -11.66 12.08 10.23
CA ARG A 38 -12.86 11.30 10.62
C ARG A 38 -13.94 11.27 9.53
N ASP A 39 -14.06 12.35 8.77
CA ASP A 39 -15.04 12.61 7.72
C ASP A 39 -14.74 11.94 6.38
N ARG A 40 -13.66 11.15 6.30
CA ARG A 40 -13.35 10.35 5.10
C ARG A 40 -14.53 9.49 4.70
N LYS A 41 -14.80 9.45 3.38
CA LYS A 41 -15.91 8.69 2.80
C LYS A 41 -15.77 7.22 3.15
N ASN A 42 -16.91 6.57 3.43
CA ASN A 42 -16.93 5.15 3.77
C ASN A 42 -16.32 4.26 2.67
N VAL A 43 -16.48 4.65 1.40
CA VAL A 43 -15.86 3.94 0.28
C VAL A 43 -14.33 3.99 0.35
N ASP A 44 -13.74 5.14 0.68
CA ASP A 44 -12.28 5.28 0.77
C ASP A 44 -11.72 4.46 1.93
N LYS A 45 -12.42 4.46 3.08
CA LYS A 45 -12.06 3.63 4.24
C LYS A 45 -12.08 2.14 3.88
N ARG A 46 -13.11 1.70 3.14
CA ARG A 46 -13.24 0.31 2.68
C ARG A 46 -12.15 -0.07 1.69
N VAL A 47 -11.79 0.83 0.77
CA VAL A 47 -10.70 0.62 -0.18
C VAL A 47 -9.36 0.45 0.54
N ASP A 48 -9.08 1.28 1.54
CA ASP A 48 -7.84 1.17 2.32
C ASP A 48 -7.79 -0.15 3.10
N MET A 49 -8.90 -0.58 3.69
CA MET A 49 -9.01 -1.87 4.38
C MET A 49 -8.78 -3.05 3.43
N THR A 50 -9.45 -3.09 2.27
CA THR A 50 -9.24 -4.16 1.27
C THR A 50 -7.83 -4.15 0.70
N PHE A 51 -7.21 -2.96 0.56
CA PHE A 51 -5.82 -2.87 0.14
C PHE A 51 -4.87 -3.40 1.22
N MET A 52 -5.10 -3.09 2.50
CA MET A 52 -4.33 -3.64 3.61
C MET A 52 -4.44 -5.17 3.67
N GLN A 53 -5.65 -5.71 3.52
CA GLN A 53 -5.87 -7.16 3.43
C GLN A 53 -5.04 -7.78 2.31
N ALA A 54 -5.09 -7.21 1.10
CA ALA A 54 -4.31 -7.70 -0.02
C ALA A 54 -2.79 -7.65 0.22
N LEU A 55 -2.29 -6.61 0.91
CA LEU A 55 -0.89 -6.52 1.31
C LEU A 55 -0.53 -7.63 2.31
N TRP A 56 -1.36 -7.86 3.33
CA TRP A 56 -1.14 -8.88 4.33
C TRP A 56 -1.15 -10.29 3.74
N GLU A 57 -2.16 -10.63 2.94
CA GLU A 57 -2.28 -11.94 2.29
C GLU A 57 -1.10 -12.24 1.35
N HIS A 58 -0.50 -11.20 0.76
CA HIS A 58 0.55 -11.37 -0.23
C HIS A 58 1.98 -11.33 0.35
N PHE A 59 2.22 -10.45 1.33
CA PHE A 59 3.55 -10.19 1.87
C PHE A 59 3.72 -10.61 3.34
N GLY A 60 2.62 -10.72 4.08
CA GLY A 60 2.67 -10.95 5.53
C GLY A 60 3.40 -9.83 6.26
N ASN A 61 4.31 -10.20 7.17
CA ASN A 61 5.16 -9.28 7.93
C ASN A 61 6.60 -9.21 7.39
N GLU A 62 6.87 -9.81 6.23
CA GLU A 62 8.19 -9.78 5.61
C GLU A 62 8.40 -8.50 4.78
N PRO A 63 9.64 -7.99 4.66
CA PRO A 63 9.95 -6.88 3.77
C PRO A 63 9.65 -7.20 2.30
N PHE A 64 9.15 -6.20 1.56
CA PHE A 64 8.84 -6.31 0.14
C PHE A 64 9.20 -5.05 -0.64
N GLU A 65 9.59 -5.20 -1.90
CA GLU A 65 9.77 -4.06 -2.80
C GLU A 65 8.42 -3.38 -3.09
N ARG A 66 8.40 -2.05 -3.11
CA ARG A 66 7.24 -1.28 -3.57
C ARG A 66 6.71 -1.77 -4.92
N GLY A 67 7.59 -2.05 -5.88
CA GLY A 67 7.24 -2.62 -7.17
C GLY A 67 6.15 -1.84 -7.91
N ASN A 68 5.13 -2.56 -8.37
CA ASN A 68 4.01 -1.97 -9.11
C ASN A 68 2.81 -1.57 -8.24
N LEU A 69 2.95 -1.51 -6.92
CA LEU A 69 1.88 -1.02 -6.05
C LEU A 69 1.56 0.44 -6.37
N ASP A 70 0.26 0.77 -6.38
CA ASP A 70 -0.19 2.13 -6.66
C ASP A 70 0.22 3.08 -5.53
N ALA A 71 1.03 4.08 -5.86
CA ALA A 71 1.55 5.04 -4.89
C ALA A 71 0.43 5.81 -4.18
N GLY A 72 -0.66 6.10 -4.89
CA GLY A 72 -1.81 6.82 -4.38
C GLY A 72 -2.60 6.04 -3.35
N ARG A 73 -2.63 4.70 -3.43
CA ARG A 73 -3.16 3.81 -2.39
C ARG A 73 -2.16 3.60 -1.26
N LEU A 74 -0.92 3.29 -1.60
CA LEU A 74 0.12 3.02 -0.61
C LEU A 74 0.38 4.20 0.33
N SER A 75 0.29 5.43 -0.18
CA SER A 75 0.42 6.67 0.61
C SER A 75 -0.63 6.82 1.73
N TRP A 76 -1.77 6.12 1.68
CA TRP A 76 -2.76 6.16 2.78
C TRP A 76 -2.39 5.30 3.98
N LEU A 77 -1.54 4.28 3.75
CA LEU A 77 -1.03 3.36 4.77
C LEU A 77 0.41 3.69 5.17
N PHE A 78 1.15 4.38 4.29
CA PHE A 78 2.57 4.68 4.47
C PHE A 78 2.84 5.57 5.69
N GLY A 79 3.89 5.21 6.44
CA GLY A 79 4.30 5.82 7.70
C GLY A 79 3.47 5.37 8.90
N ARG A 80 2.46 4.50 8.72
CA ARG A 80 1.62 3.99 9.80
C ARG A 80 1.61 2.46 9.79
N GLU A 81 0.82 1.87 8.90
CA GLU A 81 0.68 0.42 8.78
C GLU A 81 1.73 -0.18 7.85
N VAL A 82 2.19 0.60 6.87
CA VAL A 82 3.32 0.26 6.01
C VAL A 82 4.43 1.26 6.28
N ILE A 83 5.62 0.80 6.61
CA ILE A 83 6.77 1.63 6.94
C ILE A 83 7.96 1.28 6.03
N ALA A 84 8.97 2.15 6.00
CA ALA A 84 10.22 1.87 5.31
C ALA A 84 10.94 0.70 5.98
N ALA A 85 11.48 -0.22 5.18
CA ALA A 85 12.31 -1.34 5.66
C ALA A 85 13.81 -1.12 5.39
N GLU A 86 14.17 0.10 4.99
CA GLU A 86 15.54 0.52 4.65
C GLU A 86 15.82 1.93 5.17
N ASP A 87 17.09 2.22 5.47
CA ASP A 87 17.59 3.54 5.85
C ASP A 87 18.96 3.77 5.17
N PRO A 88 19.11 4.76 4.27
CA PRO A 88 18.12 5.75 3.87
C PRO A 88 16.98 5.17 3.01
N PHE A 89 15.78 5.75 3.14
CA PHE A 89 14.61 5.40 2.33
C PHE A 89 14.41 6.37 1.16
N ASP A 90 14.23 5.85 -0.06
CA ASP A 90 13.89 6.64 -1.25
C ASP A 90 12.38 6.56 -1.58
N PRO A 91 11.58 7.61 -1.32
CA PRO A 91 10.15 7.61 -1.61
C PRO A 91 9.82 7.57 -3.11
N GLU A 92 10.79 7.87 -3.98
CA GLU A 92 10.67 7.88 -5.45
C GLU A 92 11.34 6.67 -6.11
N SER A 93 11.66 5.62 -5.34
CA SER A 93 12.15 4.36 -5.90
C SER A 93 11.04 3.32 -6.04
N TYR A 94 11.03 2.57 -7.14
CA TYR A 94 10.21 1.36 -7.31
C TYR A 94 10.80 0.14 -6.60
N GLU A 95 12.07 0.20 -6.23
CA GLU A 95 12.83 -0.86 -5.56
C GLU A 95 12.89 -0.62 -4.05
N ALA A 96 12.34 0.50 -3.57
CA ALA A 96 12.29 0.84 -2.15
C ALA A 96 11.64 -0.29 -1.34
N LEU A 97 12.31 -0.71 -0.28
CA LEU A 97 11.83 -1.76 0.60
C LEU A 97 10.86 -1.19 1.64
N LEU A 98 9.74 -1.89 1.78
CA LEU A 98 8.67 -1.59 2.71
C LEU A 98 8.37 -2.82 3.56
N VAL A 99 7.81 -2.62 4.74
CA VAL A 99 7.34 -3.69 5.61
C VAL A 99 6.05 -3.27 6.29
N ILE A 100 5.20 -4.24 6.61
CA ILE A 100 3.98 -4.01 7.39
C ILE A 100 4.34 -3.97 8.88
N ASP A 101 3.99 -2.88 9.55
CA ASP A 101 3.92 -2.85 11.01
C ASP A 101 2.64 -3.60 11.43
N GLU A 102 2.78 -4.89 11.70
CA GLU A 102 1.65 -5.78 11.98
C GLU A 102 0.81 -5.30 13.17
N ALA A 103 1.45 -4.78 14.22
CA ALA A 103 0.75 -4.32 15.41
C ALA A 103 -0.15 -3.12 15.08
N VAL A 104 0.37 -2.13 14.35
CA VAL A 104 -0.40 -0.95 13.93
C VAL A 104 -1.46 -1.31 12.89
N ALA A 105 -1.14 -2.21 11.97
CA ALA A 105 -2.06 -2.67 10.93
C ALA A 105 -3.26 -3.42 11.52
N ARG A 106 -3.05 -4.36 12.44
CA ARG A 106 -4.13 -5.07 13.15
C ARG A 106 -5.00 -4.14 13.98
N ALA A 107 -4.40 -3.15 14.64
CA ALA A 107 -5.15 -2.16 15.41
C ALA A 107 -5.99 -1.23 14.52
N SER A 108 -5.50 -0.93 13.31
CA SER A 108 -6.15 0.01 12.39
C SER A 108 -7.18 -0.63 11.46
N PHE A 109 -6.99 -1.91 11.13
CA PHE A 109 -7.81 -2.68 10.19
C PHE A 109 -7.95 -4.13 10.66
N PRO A 110 -8.62 -4.38 11.81
CA PRO A 110 -8.72 -5.73 12.36
C PRO A 110 -9.33 -6.73 11.38
N GLU A 111 -10.30 -6.30 10.56
CA GLU A 111 -10.97 -7.12 9.56
C GLU A 111 -10.08 -7.52 8.38
N ALA A 112 -8.91 -6.89 8.21
CA ALA A 112 -7.97 -7.24 7.14
C ALA A 112 -7.14 -8.51 7.44
N PHE A 113 -7.28 -9.08 8.64
CA PHE A 113 -6.49 -10.22 9.15
C PHE A 113 -7.34 -11.44 9.50
N GLU A 114 -8.65 -11.40 9.20
CA GLU A 114 -9.58 -12.51 9.41
C GLU A 114 -9.55 -13.53 8.27
#